data_AF-X1EUX3-F1
#
_entry.id   AF-X1EUX3-F1
#
_cell.length_a   1.000
_cell.length_b   1.000
_cell.length_c   1.000
_cell.angle_alpha   90.00
_cell.angle_beta   90.00
_cell.angle_gamma   90.00
#
_symmetry.space_group_name_H-M   'P 1'
#
loop_
_entity.id
_entity.type
_entity.pdbx_description
1 polymer ?
#
loop_
_entity_poly.entity_id
_entity_poly.type
_entity_poly.pdbx_seq_one_letter_code
_entity_poly.pdbx_strand_id
1 'polypeptide(L)'
;MLSEPAFAGKLIVLSVEYPSINGGTTACMLGEDGSCIAASTFDQGAFVHPDLQVDLEEQAQAITAVLTEAYFQGSVSGFYVRRYNPTVALQDKSASINGKPAFDILKILYPQISSP
;
A
#
# COMPACT_ATOMS: atom_id res chain seq x y z
N MET A 1 0.71 -19.16 3.07
CA MET A 1 1.66 -18.06 3.38
C MET A 1 1.46 -17.47 4.77
N LEU A 2 0.25 -17.41 5.34
CA LEU A 2 0.06 -17.18 6.80
C LEU A 2 -0.14 -18.47 7.60
N SER A 3 -0.38 -19.58 6.92
CA SER A 3 -0.49 -20.94 7.47
C SER A 3 0.87 -21.62 7.70
N GLU A 4 1.98 -20.90 7.51
CA GLU A 4 3.30 -21.47 7.77
C GLU A 4 3.50 -21.67 9.27
N PRO A 5 4.10 -22.80 9.68
CA PRO A 5 4.29 -23.11 11.10
C PRO A 5 5.10 -22.06 11.85
N ALA A 6 5.94 -21.27 11.16
CA ALA A 6 6.72 -20.19 11.75
C ALA A 6 5.87 -19.05 12.33
N PHE A 7 4.62 -18.89 11.86
CA PHE A 7 3.69 -17.82 12.28
C PHE A 7 2.55 -18.32 13.17
N ALA A 8 2.45 -19.63 13.42
CA ALA A 8 1.42 -20.20 14.26
C ALA A 8 1.46 -19.60 15.68
N GLY A 9 0.32 -19.10 16.15
CA GLY A 9 0.18 -18.49 17.47
C GLY A 9 0.84 -17.11 17.63
N LYS A 10 1.33 -16.49 16.54
CA LYS A 10 1.90 -15.14 16.56
C LYS A 10 0.90 -14.12 16.04
N LEU A 11 0.87 -12.96 16.68
CA LEU A 11 0.20 -11.78 16.16
C LEU A 11 1.06 -11.17 15.05
N ILE A 12 0.45 -10.93 13.90
CA ILE A 12 1.12 -10.45 12.69
C ILE A 12 0.61 -9.05 12.40
N VAL A 13 1.53 -8.11 12.15
CA VAL A 13 1.19 -6.78 11.64
C VAL A 13 1.64 -6.70 10.20
N LEU A 14 0.72 -6.37 9.30
CA LEU A 14 1.02 -6.21 7.88
C LEU A 14 1.47 -4.76 7.61
N SER A 15 2.59 -4.63 6.90
CA SER A 15 3.05 -3.37 6.35
C SER A 15 2.99 -3.47 4.82
N VAL A 16 2.27 -2.57 4.17
CA VAL A 16 2.18 -2.54 2.70
C VAL A 16 2.77 -1.26 2.13
N GLU A 17 3.25 -1.34 0.90
CA GLU A 17 3.88 -0.23 0.18
C GLU A 17 3.46 -0.30 -1.29
N TYR A 18 2.28 0.24 -1.60
CA TYR A 18 1.76 0.32 -2.97
C TYR A 18 1.87 1.76 -3.47
N PRO A 19 2.73 2.07 -4.45
CA PRO A 19 2.76 3.40 -5.08
C PRO A 19 1.50 3.63 -5.93
N SER A 20 1.05 4.88 -6.04
CA SER A 20 -0.10 5.26 -6.88
C SER A 20 0.29 5.38 -8.35
N ILE A 21 0.69 4.26 -8.94
CA ILE A 21 1.20 4.18 -10.31
C ILE A 21 0.48 3.03 -10.99
N ASN A 22 0.19 3.16 -12.29
CA ASN A 22 -0.30 2.04 -13.08
C ASN A 22 0.72 0.89 -13.09
N GLY A 23 0.32 -0.29 -12.62
CA GLY A 23 1.20 -1.43 -12.38
C GLY A 23 1.95 -1.37 -11.04
N GLY A 24 1.58 -0.45 -10.15
CA GLY A 24 2.14 -0.31 -8.80
C GLY A 24 1.83 -1.49 -7.88
N THR A 25 0.90 -2.36 -8.28
CA THR A 25 0.61 -3.66 -7.63
C THR A 25 1.59 -4.77 -8.00
N THR A 26 2.43 -4.56 -9.02
CA THR A 26 3.44 -5.54 -9.40
C THR A 26 4.61 -5.53 -8.43
N ALA A 27 5.29 -6.66 -8.26
CA ALA A 27 6.46 -6.76 -7.39
C ALA A 27 7.66 -5.93 -7.89
N CYS A 28 7.61 -5.45 -9.14
CA CYS A 28 8.70 -4.75 -9.80
C CYS A 28 8.15 -3.84 -10.90
N MET A 29 8.23 -2.52 -10.69
CA MET A 29 8.04 -1.55 -11.76
C MET A 29 9.35 -1.43 -12.53
N LEU A 30 9.34 -1.77 -13.80
CA LEU A 30 10.55 -1.73 -14.64
C LEU A 30 10.90 -0.28 -15.00
N GLY A 31 12.15 0.09 -14.80
CA GLY A 31 12.76 1.30 -15.35
C GLY A 31 13.29 1.09 -16.77
N GLU A 32 13.81 2.15 -17.38
CA GLU A 32 14.36 2.15 -18.74
C GLU A 32 15.50 1.14 -18.93
N ASP A 33 16.27 0.88 -17.88
CA ASP A 33 17.38 -0.08 -17.86
C ASP A 33 16.94 -1.52 -17.54
N GLY A 34 15.63 -1.75 -17.38
CA GLY A 34 15.04 -3.03 -17.01
C GLY A 34 15.19 -3.37 -15.52
N SER A 35 15.71 -2.46 -14.68
CA SER A 35 15.78 -2.65 -13.24
C SER A 35 14.45 -2.35 -12.55
N CYS A 36 14.24 -2.90 -11.35
CA CYS A 36 13.07 -2.56 -10.55
C CYS A 36 13.27 -1.19 -9.88
N ILE A 37 12.38 -0.26 -10.18
CA ILE A 37 12.34 1.04 -9.51
C ILE A 37 11.78 0.85 -8.10
N ALA A 38 12.55 1.23 -7.10
CA ALA A 38 12.10 1.23 -5.72
C ALA A 38 10.97 2.26 -5.50
N ALA A 39 9.94 1.90 -4.72
CA ALA A 39 8.82 2.80 -4.45
C ALA A 39 9.25 4.11 -3.74
N SER A 40 10.36 4.09 -2.99
CA SER A 40 10.98 5.29 -2.40
C SER A 40 11.30 6.38 -3.40
N THR A 41 11.59 6.00 -4.64
CA THR A 41 12.00 6.94 -5.68
C THR A 41 10.89 7.95 -6.02
N PHE A 42 9.63 7.58 -5.77
CA PHE A 42 8.47 8.43 -6.03
C PHE A 42 8.07 9.31 -4.85
N ASP A 43 8.75 9.22 -3.71
CA ASP A 43 8.41 10.00 -2.53
C ASP A 43 8.48 11.51 -2.83
N GLN A 44 7.47 12.26 -2.36
CA GLN A 44 7.36 13.71 -2.56
C GLN A 44 7.29 14.14 -4.04
N GLY A 45 6.86 13.23 -4.93
CA GLY A 45 6.81 13.50 -6.37
C GLY A 45 8.18 13.69 -7.01
N ALA A 46 9.26 13.22 -6.38
CA ALA A 46 10.64 13.48 -6.80
C ALA A 46 11.00 12.90 -8.19
N PHE A 47 10.30 11.84 -8.61
CA PHE A 47 10.61 11.13 -9.85
C PHE A 47 9.51 11.27 -10.90
N VAL A 48 9.91 11.79 -12.05
CA VAL A 48 9.05 11.98 -13.22
C VAL A 48 9.47 10.99 -14.28
N HIS A 49 8.71 9.92 -14.44
CA HIS A 49 8.82 8.98 -15.55
C HIS A 49 7.61 9.15 -16.50
N PRO A 50 7.83 9.28 -17.82
CA PRO A 50 6.76 9.50 -18.78
C PRO A 50 5.81 8.31 -18.92
N ASP A 51 6.32 7.08 -18.81
CA ASP A 51 5.46 5.89 -18.97
C ASP A 51 4.74 5.46 -17.69
N LEU A 52 5.21 5.90 -16.52
CA LEU A 52 4.58 5.57 -15.25
C LEU A 52 3.55 6.64 -14.92
N GLN A 53 2.30 6.35 -15.25
CA GLN A 53 1.17 7.24 -15.01
C GLN A 53 0.66 7.11 -13.57
N VAL A 54 0.15 8.21 -13.02
CA VAL A 54 -0.49 8.18 -11.70
C VAL A 54 -1.76 7.33 -11.79
N ASP A 55 -1.89 6.38 -10.87
CA ASP A 55 -3.11 5.59 -10.68
C ASP A 55 -3.46 5.54 -9.20
N LEU A 56 -4.36 6.44 -8.79
CA LEU A 56 -4.84 6.55 -7.41
C LEU A 56 -5.82 5.43 -7.05
N GLU A 57 -6.57 4.96 -8.05
CA GLU A 57 -7.59 3.94 -7.89
C GLU A 57 -6.93 2.58 -7.71
N GLU A 58 -5.89 2.27 -8.49
CA GLU A 58 -5.11 1.04 -8.32
C GLU A 58 -4.53 0.93 -6.89
N GLN A 59 -3.95 2.00 -6.35
CA GLN A 59 -3.47 1.99 -4.96
C GLN A 59 -4.60 1.72 -3.97
N ALA A 60 -5.76 2.35 -4.16
CA ALA A 60 -6.92 2.21 -3.31
C ALA A 60 -7.47 0.77 -3.34
N GLN A 61 -7.55 0.17 -4.52
CA GLN A 61 -7.97 -1.22 -4.72
C GLN A 61 -6.97 -2.20 -4.10
N ALA A 62 -5.67 -2.00 -4.29
CA ALA A 62 -4.62 -2.83 -3.71
C ALA A 62 -4.70 -2.86 -2.17
N ILE A 63 -4.81 -1.68 -1.55
CA ILE A 63 -4.93 -1.55 -0.09
C ILE A 63 -6.21 -2.20 0.41
N THR A 64 -7.34 -2.00 -0.29
CA THR A 64 -8.62 -2.64 0.06
C THR A 64 -8.52 -4.15 0.02
N ALA A 65 -7.90 -4.71 -1.03
CA ALA A 65 -7.75 -6.15 -1.20
C ALA A 65 -6.94 -6.75 -0.06
N VAL A 66 -5.77 -6.17 0.25
CA VAL A 66 -4.94 -6.69 1.35
C VAL A 66 -5.65 -6.56 2.70
N LEU A 67 -6.29 -5.42 2.98
CA LEU A 67 -6.95 -5.20 4.26
C LEU A 67 -8.13 -6.15 4.48
N THR A 68 -8.91 -6.39 3.42
CA THR A 68 -10.08 -7.28 3.48
C THR A 68 -9.64 -8.73 3.70
N GLU A 69 -8.61 -9.20 2.97
CA GLU A 69 -8.07 -10.55 3.18
C GLU A 69 -7.40 -10.71 4.54
N ALA A 70 -6.70 -9.66 5.01
CA ALA A 70 -6.10 -9.63 6.34
C ALA A 70 -7.14 -9.75 7.45
N TYR A 71 -8.31 -9.12 7.31
CA TYR A 71 -9.39 -9.20 8.28
C TYR A 71 -9.90 -10.64 8.48
N PHE A 72 -9.99 -11.44 7.42
CA PHE A 72 -10.41 -12.83 7.52
C PHE A 72 -9.33 -13.76 8.12
N GLN A 73 -8.12 -13.26 8.34
CA GLN A 73 -7.01 -14.00 8.94
C GLN A 73 -6.89 -13.67 10.43
N GLY A 74 -7.39 -14.55 11.29
CA GLY A 74 -7.40 -14.34 12.75
C GLY A 74 -6.01 -14.18 13.42
N SER A 75 -4.90 -14.30 12.68
CA SER A 75 -3.55 -14.00 13.16
C SER A 75 -3.06 -12.59 12.81
N VAL A 76 -3.73 -11.86 11.91
CA VAL A 76 -3.37 -10.48 11.58
C VAL A 76 -4.01 -9.55 12.61
N SER A 77 -3.17 -8.90 13.41
CA SER A 77 -3.57 -8.02 14.50
C SER A 77 -3.40 -6.54 14.18
N GLY A 78 -2.88 -6.22 12.99
CA GLY A 78 -2.63 -4.84 12.61
C GLY A 78 -2.27 -4.69 11.15
N PHE A 79 -2.46 -3.48 10.65
CA PHE A 79 -2.16 -3.07 9.29
C PHE A 79 -1.63 -1.64 9.34
N TYR A 80 -0.67 -1.30 8.47
CA TYR A 80 -0.33 0.08 8.18
C TYR A 80 0.26 0.23 6.78
N VAL A 81 0.13 1.43 6.22
CA VAL A 81 0.75 1.79 4.95
C VAL A 81 2.09 2.47 5.22
N ARG A 82 3.14 1.96 4.59
CA ARG A 82 4.50 2.52 4.68
C ARG A 82 4.57 3.87 3.97
N ARG A 83 5.57 4.68 4.34
CA ARG A 83 5.88 5.97 3.71
C ARG A 83 4.76 7.02 3.78
N TYR A 84 3.87 6.90 4.76
CA TYR A 84 2.88 7.94 5.02
C TYR A 84 3.57 9.29 5.26
N ASN A 85 3.26 10.29 4.42
CA ASN A 85 3.74 11.65 4.56
C ASN A 85 2.65 12.51 5.23
N PRO A 86 2.83 12.93 6.50
CA PRO A 86 1.82 13.73 7.21
C PRO A 86 1.83 15.21 6.82
N THR A 87 2.88 15.70 6.16
CA THR A 87 3.11 17.14 5.95
C THR A 87 2.22 17.70 4.85
N VAL A 88 1.94 16.92 3.81
CA VAL A 88 1.19 17.39 2.64
C VAL A 88 0.31 16.28 2.05
N ALA A 89 -0.92 16.63 1.71
CA ALA A 89 -1.85 15.80 0.97
C ALA A 89 -1.49 15.87 -0.52
N LEU A 90 -1.16 14.74 -1.15
CA LEU A 90 -0.63 14.67 -2.51
C LEU A 90 -1.43 13.69 -3.37
N GLN A 91 -1.68 14.06 -4.62
CA GLN A 91 -2.23 13.18 -5.67
C GLN A 91 -1.11 12.70 -6.60
N ASP A 92 -0.02 12.20 -6.01
CA ASP A 92 1.21 11.85 -6.71
C ASP A 92 1.43 10.33 -6.82
N LYS A 93 2.59 9.95 -7.36
CA LYS A 93 3.01 8.55 -7.56
C LYS A 93 3.50 7.84 -6.29
N SER A 94 3.67 8.56 -5.19
CA SER A 94 4.25 8.00 -3.96
C SER A 94 3.36 6.93 -3.32
N ALA A 95 3.93 6.14 -2.41
CA ALA A 95 3.15 5.18 -1.60
C ALA A 95 2.37 5.87 -0.47
N SER A 96 2.63 7.15 -0.17
CA SER A 96 1.83 7.89 0.79
C SER A 96 0.38 7.94 0.33
N ILE A 97 -0.54 7.65 1.24
CA ILE A 97 -1.99 7.71 1.01
C ILE A 97 -2.59 9.06 1.41
N ASN A 98 -1.83 9.94 2.06
CA ASN A 98 -2.35 11.22 2.54
C ASN A 98 -2.88 12.07 1.36
N GLY A 99 -4.16 12.39 1.39
CA GLY A 99 -4.84 13.10 0.30
C GLY A 99 -5.39 12.21 -0.82
N LYS A 100 -5.20 10.89 -0.76
CA LYS A 100 -5.61 9.95 -1.82
C LYS A 100 -6.81 9.10 -1.40
N PRO A 101 -7.56 8.52 -2.35
CA PRO A 101 -8.74 7.69 -2.05
C PRO A 101 -8.46 6.55 -1.06
N ALA A 102 -7.26 5.96 -1.11
CA ALA A 102 -6.83 4.92 -0.19
C ALA A 102 -6.92 5.32 1.29
N PHE A 103 -6.68 6.58 1.64
CA PHE A 103 -6.78 7.05 3.03
C PHE A 103 -8.22 7.08 3.53
N ASP A 104 -9.16 7.45 2.67
CA ASP A 104 -10.57 7.47 3.03
C ASP A 104 -11.13 6.04 3.16
N ILE A 105 -10.66 5.11 2.33
CA ILE A 105 -10.95 3.68 2.49
C ILE A 105 -10.49 3.18 3.87
N LEU A 106 -9.25 3.51 4.29
CA LEU A 106 -8.77 3.10 5.60
C LEU A 106 -9.65 3.68 6.73
N LYS A 107 -10.03 4.95 6.67
CA LYS A 107 -10.92 5.53 7.69
C LYS A 107 -12.25 4.77 7.80
N ILE A 108 -12.79 4.28 6.70
CA ILE A 108 -14.06 3.54 6.66
C ILE A 108 -13.87 2.12 7.22
N LEU A 109 -12.81 1.44 6.81
CA LEU A 109 -12.60 0.02 7.12
C LEU A 109 -12.02 -0.20 8.52
N TYR A 110 -11.13 0.67 9.02
CA TYR A 110 -10.48 0.49 10.33
C TYR A 110 -11.48 0.25 11.49
N PRO A 111 -12.55 1.06 11.66
CA PRO A 111 -13.54 0.83 12.72
C PRO A 111 -14.27 -0.51 12.63
N GLN A 112 -14.46 -1.01 11.41
CA GLN A 112 -15.18 -2.26 11.15
C GLN A 112 -14.31 -3.47 11.50
N ILE A 113 -13.01 -3.38 11.24
CA ILE A 113 -12.05 -4.47 11.48
C ILE A 113 -11.44 -4.44 12.88
N SER A 114 -11.56 -3.33 13.61
CA SER A 114 -11.06 -3.18 14.98
C SER A 114 -12.10 -3.53 16.06
N SER A 115 -13.33 -3.89 15.67
CA SER A 115 -14.36 -4.29 16.62
C SER A 115 -14.30 -5.82 16.84
N PRO A 116 -14.18 -6.29 18.09
CA PRO A 116 -14.10 -7.72 18.42
C PRO A 116 -15.41 -8.47 18.18
#